data_AF-A0A930BUF4-F1
#
_entry.id   AF-A0A930BUF4-F1
#
_cell.length_a   1.000
_cell.length_b   1.000
_cell.length_c   1.000
_cell.angle_alpha   90.00
_cell.angle_beta   90.00
_cell.angle_gamma   90.00
#
_symmetry.space_group_name_H-M   'P 1'
#
loop_
_entity.id
_entity.type
_entity.pdbx_description
1 polymer ?
#
loop_
_entity_poly.entity_id
_entity_poly.type
_entity_poly.pdbx_seq_one_letter_code
_entity_poly.pdbx_strand_id
1 'polypeptide(L)'
;MKKTFMGVRLKRLREERGLTQIALARALELSPSYLNQLEQNQRPLTVPVLLKLNAVFGVDVQLFSEDDEARLITDLRELFDEQSDCDAVSLAEIRELAANMPSVARTLLRLTKNQRASQEREEAWAARLGLDRSELGS
;
A
#
# COMPACT_ATOMS: atom_id res chain seq x y z
N MET A 1 18.14 -11.56 12.55
CA MET A 1 17.43 -10.60 11.67
C MET A 1 16.68 -11.37 10.60
N LYS A 2 15.40 -11.05 10.40
CA LYS A 2 14.50 -11.74 9.45
C LYS A 2 14.85 -11.32 8.01
N LYS A 3 14.67 -12.22 7.03
CA LYS A 3 15.03 -11.99 5.62
C LYS A 3 13.86 -11.30 4.91
N THR A 4 14.05 -10.05 4.46
CA THR A 4 13.02 -9.29 3.74
C THR A 4 13.14 -9.52 2.23
N PHE A 5 12.17 -10.19 1.62
CA PHE A 5 12.12 -10.41 0.18
C PHE A 5 11.13 -9.44 -0.48
N MET A 6 11.64 -8.36 -1.08
CA MET A 6 10.82 -7.26 -1.62
C MET A 6 11.29 -6.78 -3.00
N GLY A 7 11.82 -7.70 -3.80
CA GLY A 7 12.32 -7.45 -5.15
C GLY A 7 11.31 -6.82 -6.08
N VAL A 8 10.05 -7.23 -6.01
CA VAL A 8 8.95 -6.67 -6.83
C VAL A 8 8.75 -5.18 -6.50
N ARG A 9 8.77 -4.79 -5.22
CA ARG A 9 8.64 -3.39 -4.80
C ARG A 9 9.84 -2.55 -5.24
N LEU A 10 11.06 -3.11 -5.13
CA LEU A 10 12.28 -2.48 -5.62
C LEU A 10 12.23 -2.24 -7.14
N LYS A 11 11.79 -3.26 -7.89
CA LYS A 11 11.59 -3.19 -9.34
C LYS A 11 10.57 -2.12 -9.71
N ARG A 12 9.43 -2.07 -9.00
CA ARG A 12 8.39 -1.07 -9.24
C ARG A 12 8.88 0.35 -8.98
N LEU A 13 9.57 0.58 -7.86
CA LEU A 13 10.20 1.87 -7.56
C LEU A 13 11.15 2.29 -8.68
N ARG A 14 11.96 1.35 -9.19
CA ARG A 14 12.87 1.61 -10.31
C ARG A 14 12.11 2.08 -11.55
N GLU A 15 11.03 1.38 -11.90
CA GLU A 15 10.22 1.65 -13.08
C GLU A 15 9.44 2.96 -12.97
N GLU A 16 8.87 3.26 -11.79
CA GLU A 16 8.19 4.54 -11.51
C GLU A 16 9.14 5.74 -11.60
N ARG A 17 10.44 5.54 -11.35
CA ARG A 17 11.48 6.56 -11.51
C ARG A 17 12.10 6.58 -12.92
N GLY A 18 11.62 5.75 -13.85
CA GLY A 18 12.15 5.67 -15.21
C GLY A 18 13.60 5.17 -15.29
N LEU A 19 14.07 4.43 -14.29
CA LEU A 19 15.46 3.99 -14.20
C LEU A 19 15.68 2.62 -14.84
N THR A 20 16.83 2.45 -15.49
CA THR A 20 17.34 1.11 -15.84
C THR A 20 17.91 0.43 -14.60
N GLN A 21 18.04 -0.91 -14.60
CA GLN A 21 18.69 -1.64 -13.50
C GLN A 21 20.12 -1.13 -13.28
N ILE A 22 20.86 -0.84 -14.35
CA ILE A 22 22.23 -0.30 -14.24
C ILE A 22 22.22 1.09 -13.57
N ALA A 23 21.27 1.95 -13.92
CA ALA A 23 21.16 3.28 -13.32
C ALA A 23 20.81 3.22 -11.83
N LEU A 24 19.85 2.37 -11.44
CA LEU A 24 19.50 2.17 -10.03
C LEU A 24 20.67 1.54 -9.25
N ALA A 25 21.35 0.55 -9.83
CA ALA A 25 22.50 -0.09 -9.20
C ALA A 25 23.60 0.94 -8.91
N ARG A 26 23.90 1.82 -9.87
CA ARG A 26 24.85 2.93 -9.66
C ARG A 26 24.38 3.90 -8.58
N ALA A 27 23.11 4.30 -8.59
CA ALA A 27 22.55 5.21 -7.58
C ALA A 27 22.64 4.64 -6.16
N LEU A 28 22.52 3.33 -6.00
CA LEU A 28 22.65 2.62 -4.72
C LEU A 28 24.07 2.11 -4.43
N GLU A 29 25.04 2.41 -5.31
CA GLU A 29 26.41 1.88 -5.28
C GLU A 29 26.44 0.34 -5.11
N LEU A 30 25.60 -0.35 -5.87
CA LEU A 30 25.52 -1.80 -5.95
C LEU A 30 25.99 -2.27 -7.34
N SER A 31 26.35 -3.55 -7.45
CA SER A 31 26.58 -4.14 -8.77
C SER A 31 25.24 -4.39 -9.48
N PRO A 32 25.16 -4.27 -10.83
CA PRO A 32 23.94 -4.59 -11.57
C PRO A 32 23.44 -6.02 -11.33
N SER A 33 24.35 -6.98 -11.19
CA SER A 33 24.01 -8.37 -10.87
C SER A 33 23.37 -8.50 -9.49
N TYR A 34 23.91 -7.81 -8.47
CA TYR A 34 23.33 -7.84 -7.14
C TYR A 34 21.94 -7.17 -7.11
N LEU A 35 21.76 -6.03 -7.79
CA LEU A 35 20.44 -5.42 -7.93
C LEU A 35 19.45 -6.38 -8.61
N ASN A 36 19.85 -7.06 -9.68
CA ASN A 36 18.99 -8.02 -10.36
C ASN A 36 18.57 -9.17 -9.43
N GLN A 37 19.50 -9.69 -8.61
CA GLN A 37 19.18 -10.72 -7.61
C GLN A 37 18.19 -10.22 -6.55
N LEU A 38 18.30 -8.96 -6.14
CA LEU A 38 17.34 -8.33 -5.22
C LEU A 38 15.96 -8.22 -5.87
N GLU A 39 15.87 -7.69 -7.10
CA GLU A 39 14.61 -7.55 -7.84
C GLU A 39 13.92 -8.90 -8.10
N GLN A 40 14.70 -9.97 -8.27
CA GLN A 40 14.21 -11.33 -8.49
C GLN A 40 13.96 -12.13 -7.20
N ASN A 41 14.04 -11.50 -6.01
CA ASN A 41 13.91 -12.18 -4.71
C ASN A 41 14.90 -13.34 -4.48
N GLN A 42 16.01 -13.40 -5.23
CA GLN A 42 17.07 -14.39 -4.99
C GLN A 42 17.93 -14.03 -3.78
N ARG A 43 18.01 -12.73 -3.47
CA ARG A 43 18.64 -12.19 -2.26
C ARG A 43 17.62 -11.33 -1.51
N PRO A 44 17.56 -11.44 -0.17
CA PRO A 44 16.75 -10.51 0.60
C PRO A 44 17.36 -9.11 0.55
N LEU A 45 16.51 -8.08 0.61
CA LEU A 45 16.96 -6.72 0.86
C LEU A 45 17.56 -6.65 2.27
N THR A 46 18.75 -6.08 2.35
CA THR A 46 19.46 -5.88 3.62
C THR A 46 19.19 -4.47 4.14
N VAL A 47 19.35 -4.27 5.45
CA VAL A 47 19.21 -2.95 6.08
C VAL A 47 20.09 -1.88 5.40
N PRO A 48 21.37 -2.14 5.06
CA PRO A 48 22.16 -1.18 4.30
C PRO A 48 21.53 -0.75 2.97
N VAL A 49 20.91 -1.68 2.22
CA VAL A 49 20.24 -1.34 0.96
C VAL A 49 18.99 -0.49 1.20
N LEU A 50 18.22 -0.79 2.25
CA LEU A 50 17.04 0.01 2.64
C LEU A 50 17.42 1.43 3.04
N LEU A 51 18.52 1.61 3.79
CA LEU A 51 19.03 2.93 4.16
C LEU A 51 19.47 3.73 2.93
N LYS A 52 20.12 3.08 1.95
CA LYS A 52 20.47 3.74 0.68
C LYS A 52 19.24 4.13 -0.13
N LEU A 53 18.22 3.26 -0.18
CA LEU A 53 16.95 3.59 -0.85
C LEU A 53 16.26 4.80 -0.21
N ASN A 54 16.26 4.88 1.14
CA ASN A 54 15.75 6.03 1.86
C ASN A 54 16.56 7.30 1.55
N ALA A 55 17.88 7.23 1.63
CA ALA A 55 18.76 8.38 1.39
C ALA A 55 18.66 8.91 -0.05
N VAL A 56 18.58 8.04 -1.05
CA VAL A 56 18.58 8.44 -2.47
C VAL A 56 17.18 8.82 -2.97
N PHE A 57 16.15 8.14 -2.49
CA PHE A 57 14.80 8.25 -3.07
C PHE A 57 13.73 8.71 -2.09
N GLY A 58 14.07 8.94 -0.82
CA GLY A 58 13.15 9.36 0.23
C GLY A 58 12.11 8.30 0.61
N VAL A 59 12.35 7.03 0.26
CA VAL A 59 11.36 5.98 0.51
C VAL A 59 11.44 5.55 1.97
N ASP A 60 10.31 5.66 2.67
CA ASP A 60 10.20 5.22 4.06
C ASP A 60 10.44 3.71 4.17
N VAL A 61 11.37 3.30 5.04
CA VAL A 61 11.72 1.90 5.28
C VAL A 61 10.51 1.12 5.81
N GLN A 62 9.58 1.79 6.50
CA GLN A 62 8.35 1.22 7.01
C GLN A 62 7.41 0.74 5.89
N LEU A 63 7.44 1.38 4.70
CA LEU A 63 6.72 0.92 3.50
C LEU A 63 7.25 -0.43 2.97
N PHE A 64 8.37 -0.92 3.51
CA PHE A 64 8.99 -2.20 3.19
C PHE A 64 8.93 -3.20 4.35
N SER A 65 8.09 -2.97 5.37
CA SER A 65 7.93 -3.91 6.48
C SER A 65 6.86 -4.98 6.18
N GLU A 66 7.08 -6.21 6.67
CA GLU A 66 6.06 -7.28 6.63
C GLU A 66 4.83 -6.93 7.50
N ASP A 67 5.02 -6.11 8.55
CA ASP A 67 3.92 -5.64 9.39
C ASP A 67 2.96 -4.74 8.60
N ASP A 68 3.49 -3.92 7.67
CA ASP A 68 2.67 -3.14 6.73
C ASP A 68 1.89 -4.05 5.77
N GLU A 69 2.50 -5.14 5.30
CA GLU A 69 1.82 -6.10 4.42
C GLU A 69 0.71 -6.88 5.17
N ALA A 70 0.97 -7.36 6.38
CA ALA A 70 -0.03 -8.04 7.20
C ALA A 70 -1.21 -7.13 7.56
N ARG A 71 -0.93 -5.86 7.88
CA ARG A 71 -1.96 -4.84 8.08
C ARG A 71 -2.75 -4.60 6.80
N LEU A 72 -2.07 -4.44 5.68
CA LEU A 72 -2.71 -4.22 4.38
C LEU A 72 -3.62 -5.38 3.98
N ILE A 73 -3.22 -6.63 4.24
CA ILE A 73 -4.07 -7.82 4.01
C ILE A 73 -5.31 -7.77 4.91
N THR A 74 -5.13 -7.39 6.18
CA THR A 74 -6.23 -7.31 7.16
C THR A 74 -7.24 -6.25 6.73
N ASP A 75 -6.77 -5.04 6.42
CA ASP A 75 -7.60 -3.91 5.98
C ASP A 75 -8.32 -4.23 4.65
N LEU A 76 -7.65 -4.90 3.71
CA LEU A 76 -8.27 -5.31 2.44
C LEU A 76 -9.35 -6.37 2.65
N ARG A 77 -9.13 -7.33 3.54
CA ARG A 77 -10.13 -8.35 3.84
C ARG A 77 -11.40 -7.72 4.41
N GLU A 78 -11.25 -6.80 5.36
CA GLU A 78 -12.38 -6.04 5.91
C GLU A 78 -13.10 -5.24 4.81
N LEU A 79 -12.36 -4.56 3.92
CA LEU A 79 -12.94 -3.84 2.79
C LEU A 79 -13.77 -4.74 1.86
N PHE A 80 -13.30 -5.94 1.54
CA PHE A 80 -14.01 -6.85 0.65
C PHE A 80 -15.16 -7.58 1.34
N ASP A 81 -15.02 -7.94 2.62
CA ASP A 81 -16.09 -8.56 3.40
C ASP A 81 -17.29 -7.60 3.59
N GLU A 82 -17.04 -6.29 3.69
CA GLU A 82 -18.09 -5.28 3.81
C GLU A 82 -18.85 -5.00 2.50
N GLN A 83 -18.25 -5.30 1.33
CA GLN A 83 -18.88 -5.00 0.04
C GLN A 83 -19.62 -6.22 -0.52
N SER A 84 -20.90 -6.35 -0.13
CA SER A 84 -21.76 -7.47 -0.54
C SER A 84 -22.12 -7.49 -2.03
N ASP A 85 -21.93 -6.38 -2.75
CA ASP A 85 -22.25 -6.24 -4.18
C ASP A 85 -21.08 -6.60 -5.12
N CYS A 86 -19.92 -6.98 -4.58
CA CYS A 86 -18.74 -7.34 -5.37
C CYS A 86 -18.56 -8.86 -5.47
N ASP A 87 -17.86 -9.31 -6.52
CA ASP A 87 -17.41 -10.70 -6.62
C ASP A 87 -16.55 -11.09 -5.40
N ALA A 88 -16.70 -12.34 -4.94
CA ALA A 88 -15.94 -12.83 -3.79
C ALA A 88 -14.44 -12.87 -4.10
N VAL A 89 -13.66 -12.03 -3.43
CA VAL A 89 -12.19 -11.99 -3.55
C VAL A 89 -11.58 -12.97 -2.54
N SER A 90 -10.79 -13.92 -3.03
CA SER A 90 -10.14 -14.91 -2.18
C SER A 90 -8.99 -14.32 -1.36
N LEU A 91 -8.66 -14.95 -0.23
CA LEU A 91 -7.50 -14.57 0.59
C LEU A 91 -6.18 -14.64 -0.21
N ALA A 92 -6.09 -15.53 -1.20
CA ALA A 92 -4.91 -15.64 -2.06
C ALA A 92 -4.74 -14.38 -2.92
N GLU A 93 -5.81 -13.90 -3.54
CA GLU A 93 -5.81 -12.68 -4.36
C GLU A 93 -5.49 -11.44 -3.51
N ILE A 94 -6.06 -11.35 -2.30
CA ILE A 94 -5.77 -10.26 -1.36
C ILE A 94 -4.27 -10.24 -1.00
N ARG A 95 -3.68 -11.41 -0.73
CA ARG A 95 -2.24 -11.53 -0.45
C ARG A 95 -1.39 -11.12 -1.64
N GLU A 96 -1.74 -11.56 -2.84
CA GLU A 96 -1.02 -11.15 -4.06
C GLU A 96 -1.10 -9.63 -4.29
N LEU A 97 -2.26 -9.03 -4.06
CA LEU A 97 -2.45 -7.58 -4.17
C LEU A 97 -1.59 -6.83 -3.15
N ALA A 98 -1.56 -7.27 -1.89
CA ALA A 98 -0.75 -6.65 -0.84
C ALA A 98 0.77 -6.80 -1.08
N ALA A 99 1.20 -7.96 -1.57
CA ALA A 99 2.60 -8.25 -1.85
C ALA A 99 3.10 -7.47 -3.07
N ASN A 100 2.36 -7.56 -4.18
CA ASN A 100 2.82 -7.09 -5.50
C ASN A 100 2.33 -5.67 -5.84
N MET A 101 1.18 -5.26 -5.31
CA MET A 101 0.55 -3.97 -5.63
C MET A 101 0.10 -3.15 -4.41
N PRO A 102 0.98 -2.90 -3.43
CA PRO A 102 0.61 -2.22 -2.20
C PRO A 102 0.13 -0.77 -2.39
N SER A 103 0.61 -0.05 -3.41
CA SER A 103 0.14 1.30 -3.73
C SER A 103 -1.32 1.31 -4.21
N VAL A 104 -1.71 0.32 -5.01
CA VAL A 104 -3.09 0.14 -5.48
C VAL A 104 -3.99 -0.20 -4.30
N ALA A 105 -3.61 -1.20 -3.51
CA ALA A 105 -4.32 -1.57 -2.28
C ALA A 105 -4.56 -0.38 -1.34
N ARG A 106 -3.51 0.41 -1.05
CA ARG A 106 -3.63 1.61 -0.22
C ARG A 106 -4.52 2.70 -0.83
N THR A 107 -4.55 2.80 -2.15
CA THR A 107 -5.42 3.76 -2.85
C THR A 107 -6.88 3.35 -2.70
N LEU A 108 -7.20 2.06 -2.89
CA LEU A 108 -8.54 1.52 -2.68
C LEU A 108 -9.03 1.76 -1.25
N LEU A 109 -8.20 1.43 -0.25
CA LEU A 109 -8.52 1.68 1.17
C LEU A 109 -8.75 3.17 1.48
N ARG A 110 -8.03 4.07 0.81
CA ARG A 110 -8.24 5.52 0.98
C ARG A 110 -9.55 5.98 0.37
N LEU A 111 -9.89 5.47 -0.81
CA LEU A 111 -11.14 5.80 -1.48
C LEU A 111 -12.36 5.37 -0.66
N THR A 112 -12.35 4.15 -0.11
CA THR A 112 -13.45 3.67 0.74
C THR A 112 -13.56 4.46 2.04
N LYS A 113 -12.43 4.77 2.70
CA LYS A 113 -12.44 5.65 3.89
C LYS A 113 -13.04 7.03 3.60
N ASN A 114 -12.65 7.63 2.48
CA ASN A 114 -13.20 8.92 2.06
C ASN A 114 -14.70 8.84 1.74
N GLN A 115 -15.14 7.74 1.12
CA GLN A 115 -16.55 7.50 0.81
C GLN A 115 -17.38 7.39 2.09
N ARG A 116 -16.95 6.56 3.06
CA ARG A 116 -17.62 6.44 4.37
C ARG A 116 -17.70 7.78 5.10
N ALA A 117 -16.58 8.51 5.14
CA ALA A 117 -16.56 9.84 5.74
C ALA A 117 -17.51 10.84 5.03
N SER A 118 -17.75 10.68 3.71
CA SER A 118 -18.75 11.48 3.02
C SER A 118 -20.17 11.08 3.44
N GLN A 119 -20.47 9.78 3.47
CA GLN A 119 -21.77 9.25 3.89
C GLN A 119 -22.11 9.66 5.33
N GLU A 120 -21.17 9.53 6.26
CA GLU A 120 -21.35 9.95 7.66
C GLU A 120 -21.64 11.46 7.78
N ARG A 121 -20.98 12.30 6.99
CA ARG A 121 -21.25 13.75 6.97
C ARG A 121 -22.63 14.05 6.41
N GLU A 122 -23.04 13.36 5.35
CA GLU A 122 -24.37 13.49 4.75
C GLU A 122 -25.46 13.06 5.74
N GLU A 123 -25.28 11.93 6.42
CA GLU A 123 -26.18 11.46 7.47
C GLU A 123 -26.23 12.41 8.66
N ALA A 124 -25.09 12.93 9.12
CA ALA A 124 -25.03 13.90 10.20
C ALA A 124 -25.73 15.22 9.83
N TRP A 125 -25.58 15.69 8.59
CA TRP A 125 -26.30 16.87 8.09
C TRP A 125 -27.80 16.60 7.95
N ALA A 126 -28.20 15.44 7.44
CA ALA A 126 -29.59 15.04 7.33
C ALA A 126 -30.26 14.92 8.71
N ALA A 127 -29.58 14.31 9.68
CA ALA A 127 -30.05 14.20 11.07
C ALA A 127 -30.24 15.60 11.70
N ARG A 128 -29.30 16.51 11.49
CA ARG A 128 -29.40 17.88 12.04
C ARG A 128 -30.52 18.70 11.40
N LEU A 129 -30.70 18.62 10.07
CA LEU A 129 -31.83 19.25 9.38
C LEU A 129 -33.18 18.61 9.72
N GLY A 130 -33.19 17.31 10.04
CA GLY A 130 -34.37 16.59 10.53
C GLY A 130 -34.77 17.01 11.95
N LEU A 131 -33.80 17.26 12.83
CA LEU A 131 -34.01 17.78 14.19
C LEU A 131 -34.49 19.24 14.18
N ASP A 132 -33.95 20.07 13.29
CA ASP A 132 -34.33 21.49 13.14
C ASP A 132 -35.79 21.67 12.68
N ARG A 133 -36.31 20.71 11.90
CA ARG A 133 -37.70 20.72 11.43
C ARG A 133 -38.71 20.33 12.52
N SER A 134 -38.29 19.62 13.56
CA SER A 134 -39.13 19.27 14.72
C SER A 134 -39.20 20.35 15.80
N GLU A 135 -38.26 21.32 15.83
CA GLU A 135 -38.25 22.39 16.84
C GLU A 135 -39.02 23.67 16.43
N LEU A 136 -39.38 23.82 15.14
CA LEU A 136 -40.17 24.95 14.64
C LEU A 136 -41.70 24.70 14.63
N GLY A 137 -42.15 23.61 15.23
CA GLY A 137 -43.56 23.21 15.33
C GLY A 137 -43.99 22.93 16.76
N SER A 138 -44.01 23.96 17.62
CA SER A 138 -44.71 23.96 18.92
C SER A 138 -45.24 25.35 19.22
#